data_AF-A0A1J0R4T6-F1
#
_entry.id   AF-A0A1J0R4T6-F1
#
_cell.length_a   1.000
_cell.length_b   1.000
_cell.length_c   1.000
_cell.angle_alpha   90.00
_cell.angle_beta   90.00
_cell.angle_gamma   90.00
#
_symmetry.space_group_name_H-M   'P 1'
#
loop_
_entity.id
_entity.type
_entity.pdbx_description
1 polymer ?
#
loop_
_entity_poly.entity_id
_entity_poly.type
_entity_poly.pdbx_seq_one_letter_code
_entity_poly.pdbx_strand_id
1 'polypeptide(L)'
;MRQAILVSALATLYLSKQVKGAANDNARPYNVLCAILNVATATPDVDTTDYSAKISEELEMVRHLNMSVSDDGFFNQDFKTPNTDRDAKEPWKSNKAAWEKSKNLVEAGETKFHGIKITRKLASHERAVAAAIADETASTIQQLQKTLKSTKTTADVTAELNKAIYGANGALDKSGDTTFVTQSGAGCGGGGQGASKAGISLANDMVCLCSNTNGQNTACTGAAINSDLKYDTSANAATAFTKLREKCPMHINLKATAAGLRNAITSFIGTLKGSAKATQAGNTILGYADADTCNGGANAD
;
A
#
# COMPACT_ATOMS: atom_id res chain seq x y z
N MET A 1 -34.29 -3.90 59.04
CA MET A 1 -34.54 -4.18 57.60
C MET A 1 -33.80 -3.27 56.61
N ARG A 2 -33.53 -1.98 56.91
CA ARG A 2 -32.77 -1.09 55.98
C ARG A 2 -31.24 -1.30 55.93
N GLN A 3 -30.64 -2.00 56.89
CA GLN A 3 -29.19 -2.29 56.87
C GLN A 3 -28.80 -3.59 56.14
N ALA A 4 -29.73 -4.53 55.93
CA ALA A 4 -29.46 -5.77 55.19
C ALA A 4 -29.42 -5.57 53.67
N ILE A 5 -30.11 -4.54 53.16
CA ILE A 5 -30.17 -4.22 51.72
C ILE A 5 -28.88 -3.55 51.24
N LEU A 6 -28.23 -2.76 52.10
CA LEU A 6 -26.96 -2.09 51.77
C LEU A 6 -25.78 -3.06 51.68
N VAL A 7 -25.74 -4.12 52.49
CA VAL A 7 -24.68 -5.14 52.42
C VAL A 7 -24.85 -6.05 51.20
N SER A 8 -26.08 -6.35 50.76
CA SER A 8 -26.32 -7.06 49.50
C SER A 8 -25.97 -6.23 48.26
N ALA A 9 -26.20 -4.91 48.29
CA ALA A 9 -25.82 -4.02 47.18
C ALA A 9 -24.29 -3.84 47.04
N LEU A 10 -23.55 -3.84 48.16
CA LEU A 10 -22.08 -3.81 48.18
C LEU A 10 -21.45 -5.16 47.80
N ALA A 11 -22.11 -6.29 48.11
CA ALA A 11 -21.65 -7.61 47.66
C ALA A 11 -21.84 -7.84 46.14
N THR A 12 -22.84 -7.21 45.52
CA THR A 12 -22.99 -7.23 44.05
C THR A 12 -22.00 -6.32 43.31
N LEU A 13 -21.41 -5.33 43.99
CA LEU A 13 -20.37 -4.47 43.41
C LEU A 13 -18.96 -5.07 43.50
N TYR A 14 -18.76 -6.13 44.31
CA TYR A 14 -17.49 -6.87 44.43
C TYR A 14 -17.42 -8.14 43.58
N LEU A 15 -18.48 -8.46 42.83
CA LEU A 15 -18.47 -9.46 41.78
C LEU A 15 -18.46 -8.77 40.41
N SER A 16 -17.45 -7.93 40.18
CA SER A 16 -16.93 -7.70 38.83
C SER A 16 -16.34 -9.03 38.34
N LYS A 17 -17.24 -9.95 37.98
CA LYS A 17 -16.88 -11.09 37.13
C LYS A 17 -16.15 -10.46 35.95
N GLN A 18 -14.87 -10.81 35.80
CA GLN A 18 -14.21 -10.75 34.51
C GLN A 18 -15.17 -11.43 33.53
N VAL A 19 -15.86 -10.63 32.72
CA VAL A 19 -16.74 -11.14 31.69
C VAL A 19 -15.80 -11.76 30.67
N LYS A 20 -15.58 -13.07 30.79
CA LYS A 20 -15.00 -13.84 29.69
C LYS A 20 -15.91 -13.60 28.49
N GLY A 21 -15.35 -13.10 27.39
CA GLY A 21 -16.09 -12.92 26.14
C GLY A 21 -16.87 -14.19 25.80
N ALA A 22 -18.15 -14.01 25.51
CA ALA A 22 -19.00 -15.08 25.03
C ALA A 22 -18.56 -15.51 23.62
N ALA A 23 -18.99 -16.70 23.23
CA ALA A 23 -18.78 -17.18 21.88
C ALA A 23 -19.35 -16.15 20.87
N ASN A 24 -18.54 -15.79 19.87
CA ASN A 24 -18.83 -14.80 18.81
C ASN A 24 -18.84 -13.31 19.19
N ASP A 25 -18.44 -12.90 20.40
CA ASP A 25 -18.38 -11.48 20.77
C ASP A 25 -17.46 -10.63 19.86
N ASN A 26 -16.41 -11.25 19.30
CA ASN A 26 -15.49 -10.63 18.33
C ASN A 26 -15.71 -11.08 16.89
N ALA A 27 -16.78 -11.83 16.59
CA ALA A 27 -17.00 -12.33 15.23
C ALA A 27 -17.09 -11.18 14.21
N ARG A 28 -17.72 -10.05 14.56
CA ARG A 28 -17.80 -8.88 13.68
C ARG A 28 -16.42 -8.24 13.39
N PRO A 29 -15.63 -7.79 14.39
CA PRO A 29 -14.31 -7.24 14.13
C PRO A 29 -13.38 -8.26 13.44
N TYR A 30 -13.47 -9.54 13.78
CA TYR A 30 -12.69 -10.59 13.13
C TYR A 30 -13.02 -10.74 11.64
N ASN A 31 -14.31 -10.72 11.26
CA ASN A 31 -14.71 -10.77 9.85
C ASN A 31 -14.23 -9.55 9.07
N VAL A 32 -14.14 -8.37 9.71
CA VAL A 32 -13.57 -7.18 9.08
C VAL A 32 -12.08 -7.35 8.83
N LEU A 33 -11.32 -7.90 9.77
CA LEU A 33 -9.89 -8.22 9.56
C LEU A 33 -9.70 -9.28 8.47
N CYS A 34 -10.57 -10.30 8.40
CA CYS A 34 -10.58 -11.28 7.32
C CYS A 34 -10.86 -10.62 5.96
N ALA A 35 -11.77 -9.66 5.88
CA ALA A 35 -12.04 -8.93 4.64
C ALA A 35 -10.81 -8.12 4.18
N ILE A 36 -10.13 -7.44 5.11
CA ILE A 36 -8.86 -6.73 4.82
C ILE A 36 -7.81 -7.72 4.33
N LEU A 37 -7.62 -8.85 5.03
CA LEU A 37 -6.65 -9.87 4.67
C LEU A 37 -6.93 -10.44 3.27
N ASN A 38 -8.19 -10.72 2.95
CA ASN A 38 -8.60 -11.22 1.65
C ASN A 38 -8.29 -10.20 0.54
N VAL A 39 -8.57 -8.91 0.75
CA VAL A 39 -8.20 -7.87 -0.24
C VAL A 39 -6.69 -7.75 -0.36
N ALA A 40 -5.95 -7.77 0.75
CA ALA A 40 -4.51 -7.56 0.77
C ALA A 40 -3.70 -8.76 0.21
N THR A 41 -4.29 -9.97 0.21
CA THR A 41 -3.68 -11.18 -0.37
C THR A 41 -4.15 -11.47 -1.79
N ALA A 42 -5.17 -10.75 -2.28
CA ALA A 42 -5.61 -10.83 -3.67
C ALA A 42 -4.56 -10.27 -4.63
N THR A 43 -4.59 -10.73 -5.88
CA THR A 43 -3.74 -10.17 -6.94
C THR A 43 -4.02 -8.68 -7.12
N PRO A 44 -3.01 -7.80 -7.01
CA PRO A 44 -3.18 -6.37 -7.23
C PRO A 44 -3.70 -6.05 -8.64
N ASP A 45 -4.71 -5.18 -8.70
CA ASP A 45 -5.23 -4.63 -9.94
C ASP A 45 -4.45 -3.36 -10.26
N VAL A 46 -3.28 -3.54 -10.87
CA VAL A 46 -2.43 -2.45 -11.35
C VAL A 46 -2.49 -2.42 -12.87
N ASP A 47 -2.58 -1.22 -13.44
CA ASP A 47 -2.38 -1.04 -14.87
C ASP A 47 -0.90 -1.29 -15.18
N THR A 48 -0.61 -2.45 -15.76
CA THR A 48 0.75 -2.83 -16.18
C THR A 48 1.03 -2.44 -17.62
N THR A 49 0.17 -1.63 -18.25
CA THR A 49 0.36 -1.26 -19.65
C THR A 49 1.61 -0.42 -19.78
N ASP A 50 2.66 -1.01 -20.35
CA ASP A 50 3.89 -0.32 -20.64
C ASP A 50 3.72 0.54 -21.91
N TYR A 51 3.43 1.82 -21.71
CA TYR A 51 3.39 2.80 -22.80
C TYR A 51 4.79 3.31 -23.19
N SER A 52 5.87 2.86 -22.55
CA SER A 52 7.22 3.40 -22.76
C SER A 52 7.69 3.29 -24.20
N ALA A 53 7.41 2.17 -24.88
CA ALA A 53 7.76 1.97 -26.28
C ALA A 53 7.02 2.96 -27.20
N LYS A 54 5.70 3.09 -27.04
CA LYS A 54 4.88 4.02 -27.82
C LYS A 54 5.28 5.48 -27.57
N ILE A 55 5.54 5.85 -26.32
CA ILE A 55 5.98 7.20 -25.96
C ILE A 55 7.37 7.49 -26.53
N SER A 56 8.25 6.48 -26.58
CA SER A 56 9.58 6.64 -27.18
C SER A 56 9.49 6.86 -28.68
N GLU A 57 8.58 6.14 -29.37
CA GLU A 57 8.29 6.36 -30.79
C GLU A 57 7.73 7.77 -31.06
N GLU A 58 6.76 8.23 -30.26
CA GLU A 58 6.22 9.59 -30.39
C GLU A 58 7.27 10.68 -30.08
N LEU A 59 8.16 10.42 -29.11
CA LEU A 59 9.26 11.34 -28.81
C LEU A 59 10.29 11.40 -29.95
N GLU A 60 10.58 10.28 -30.61
CA GLU A 60 11.39 10.28 -31.82
C GLU A 60 10.71 11.11 -32.92
N MET A 61 9.41 10.91 -33.17
CA MET A 61 8.67 11.70 -34.16
C MET A 61 8.75 13.20 -33.86
N VAL A 62 8.47 13.62 -32.63
CA VAL A 62 8.52 15.04 -32.25
C VAL A 62 9.94 15.60 -32.39
N ARG A 63 10.98 14.80 -32.12
CA ARG A 63 12.37 15.21 -32.38
C ARG A 63 12.66 15.42 -33.87
N HIS A 64 12.15 14.55 -34.74
CA HIS A 64 12.28 14.73 -36.19
C HIS A 64 11.49 15.95 -36.67
N LEU A 65 10.29 16.16 -36.15
CA LEU A 65 9.49 17.34 -36.43
C LEU A 65 10.26 18.60 -36.03
N ASN A 66 10.76 18.65 -34.79
CA ASN A 66 11.54 19.76 -34.26
C ASN A 66 12.78 20.07 -35.14
N MET A 67 13.55 19.05 -35.52
CA MET A 67 14.68 19.22 -36.45
C MET A 67 14.23 19.74 -37.83
N SER A 68 13.07 19.32 -38.32
CA SER A 68 12.55 19.77 -39.62
C SER A 68 12.15 21.25 -39.67
N VAL A 69 11.85 21.83 -38.51
CA VAL A 69 11.40 23.23 -38.37
C VAL A 69 12.38 24.11 -37.59
N SER A 70 13.48 23.56 -37.06
CA SER A 70 14.51 24.31 -36.34
C SER A 70 15.05 25.47 -37.20
N ASP A 71 15.70 26.46 -36.60
CA ASP A 71 16.38 27.49 -37.39
C ASP A 71 17.49 26.88 -38.26
N ASP A 72 17.89 27.61 -39.30
CA ASP A 72 18.89 27.14 -40.25
C ASP A 72 20.29 27.04 -39.61
N GLY A 73 20.58 27.85 -38.59
CA GLY A 73 21.83 27.75 -37.84
C GLY A 73 21.94 26.45 -37.06
N PHE A 74 20.86 26.04 -36.39
CA PHE A 74 20.82 24.75 -35.70
C PHE A 74 20.83 23.57 -36.68
N PHE A 75 20.00 23.60 -37.72
CA PHE A 75 19.90 22.51 -38.70
C PHE A 75 21.23 22.27 -39.43
N ASN A 76 21.92 23.35 -39.81
CA ASN A 76 23.18 23.27 -40.54
C ASN A 76 24.39 22.96 -39.65
N GLN A 77 24.22 22.79 -38.33
CA GLN A 77 25.33 22.39 -37.47
C GLN A 77 25.93 21.05 -37.91
N ASP A 78 27.26 20.98 -37.79
CA ASP A 78 27.97 19.72 -37.89
C ASP A 78 27.97 19.02 -36.53
N PHE A 79 27.06 18.06 -36.39
CA PHE A 79 26.97 17.23 -35.20
C PHE A 79 28.06 16.14 -35.15
N LYS A 80 28.85 15.92 -36.21
CA LYS A 80 29.91 14.90 -36.23
C LYS A 80 31.21 15.42 -35.64
N THR A 81 31.51 16.71 -35.82
CA THR A 81 32.72 17.31 -35.26
C THR A 81 32.67 17.32 -33.71
N PRO A 82 33.64 16.69 -33.03
CA PRO A 82 33.73 16.75 -31.57
C PRO A 82 34.02 18.16 -31.07
N ASN A 83 33.33 18.59 -30.02
CA ASN A 83 33.62 19.80 -29.27
C ASN A 83 33.57 19.46 -27.79
N THR A 84 34.71 19.18 -27.18
CA THR A 84 34.80 18.64 -25.81
C THR A 84 34.13 19.52 -24.76
N ASP A 85 34.18 20.84 -24.91
CA ASP A 85 33.59 21.78 -23.94
C ASP A 85 32.07 21.87 -24.03
N ARG A 86 31.53 21.80 -25.26
CA ARG A 86 30.09 21.87 -25.52
C ARG A 86 29.42 20.50 -25.31
N ASP A 87 30.04 19.44 -25.84
CA ASP A 87 29.52 18.08 -25.79
C ASP A 87 29.49 17.52 -24.36
N ALA A 88 30.29 18.07 -23.44
CA ALA A 88 30.24 17.70 -22.02
C ALA A 88 29.05 18.30 -21.26
N LYS A 89 28.32 19.27 -21.84
CA LYS A 89 27.24 20.02 -21.16
C LYS A 89 25.87 19.63 -21.70
N GLU A 90 24.87 19.63 -20.83
CA GLU A 90 23.47 19.56 -21.26
C GLU A 90 23.06 20.85 -22.02
N PRO A 91 22.19 20.77 -23.04
CA PRO A 91 21.54 19.56 -23.56
C PRO A 91 22.37 18.74 -24.58
N TRP A 92 23.56 19.21 -24.98
CA TRP A 92 24.38 18.59 -26.03
C TRP A 92 24.82 17.16 -25.68
N LYS A 93 25.28 16.96 -24.44
CA LYS A 93 25.70 15.64 -23.93
C LYS A 93 24.64 14.56 -24.16
N SER A 94 23.38 14.85 -23.85
CA SER A 94 22.29 13.86 -23.95
C SER A 94 21.63 13.79 -25.33
N ASN A 95 21.76 14.81 -26.18
CA ASN A 95 20.95 14.91 -27.40
C ASN A 95 21.73 14.93 -28.72
N LYS A 96 23.04 15.17 -28.72
CA LYS A 96 23.85 15.36 -29.94
C LYS A 96 23.69 14.22 -30.96
N ALA A 97 23.85 12.97 -30.53
CA ALA A 97 23.71 11.81 -31.42
C ALA A 97 22.28 11.67 -31.98
N ALA A 98 21.26 11.98 -31.18
CA ALA A 98 19.88 11.93 -31.61
C ALA A 98 19.53 13.06 -32.58
N TRP A 99 20.11 14.26 -32.41
CA TRP A 99 19.99 15.35 -33.36
C TRP A 99 20.69 15.03 -34.68
N GLU A 100 21.88 14.44 -34.65
CA GLU A 100 22.57 13.98 -35.86
C GLU A 100 21.72 12.97 -36.65
N LYS A 101 21.23 11.92 -35.98
CA LYS A 101 20.30 10.94 -36.58
C LYS A 101 19.09 11.65 -37.18
N SER A 102 18.50 12.59 -36.45
CA SER A 102 17.29 13.29 -36.88
C SER A 102 17.54 14.17 -38.11
N LYS A 103 18.67 14.86 -38.16
CA LYS A 103 19.08 15.68 -39.31
C LYS A 103 19.19 14.81 -40.56
N ASN A 104 19.96 13.72 -40.49
CA ASN A 104 20.18 12.83 -41.64
C ASN A 104 18.85 12.29 -42.19
N LEU A 105 17.92 11.90 -41.31
CA LEU A 105 16.61 11.36 -41.72
C LEU A 105 15.68 12.43 -42.31
N VAL A 106 15.71 13.66 -41.79
CA VAL A 106 14.95 14.81 -42.31
C VAL A 106 15.50 15.27 -43.67
N GLU A 107 16.82 15.21 -43.87
CA GLU A 107 17.48 15.53 -45.15
C GLU A 107 17.16 14.48 -46.22
N ALA A 108 17.29 13.19 -45.90
CA ALA A 108 16.95 12.11 -46.81
C ALA A 108 15.43 12.05 -47.10
N GLY A 109 14.61 12.42 -46.11
CA GLY A 109 13.16 12.31 -46.19
C GLY A 109 12.68 10.87 -46.34
N GLU A 110 13.43 9.88 -45.88
CA GLU A 110 13.11 8.46 -46.13
C GLU A 110 12.22 7.86 -45.03
N THR A 111 12.15 8.51 -43.86
CA THR A 111 11.38 8.01 -42.72
C THR A 111 9.95 8.53 -42.72
N LYS A 112 9.00 7.62 -42.44
CA LYS A 112 7.59 7.94 -42.24
C LYS A 112 7.18 7.64 -40.81
N PHE A 113 6.52 8.60 -40.17
CA PHE A 113 5.84 8.41 -38.89
C PHE A 113 4.33 8.52 -39.13
N HIS A 114 3.56 7.52 -38.71
CA HIS A 114 2.11 7.43 -39.02
C HIS A 114 1.79 7.64 -40.51
N GLY A 115 2.68 7.19 -41.40
CA GLY A 115 2.55 7.38 -42.86
C GLY A 115 2.96 8.77 -43.38
N ILE A 116 3.31 9.72 -42.50
CA ILE A 116 3.72 11.07 -42.84
C ILE A 116 5.25 11.14 -42.97
N LYS A 117 5.72 11.60 -44.14
CA LYS A 117 7.13 11.88 -44.40
C LYS A 117 7.50 13.24 -43.82
N ILE A 118 8.48 13.26 -42.91
CA ILE A 118 9.01 14.50 -42.33
C ILE A 118 10.22 14.95 -43.14
N THR A 119 10.15 16.13 -43.73
CA THR A 119 11.23 16.75 -44.52
C THR A 119 11.51 18.15 -44.01
N ARG A 120 12.71 18.67 -44.30
CA ARG A 120 13.08 20.04 -43.97
C ARG A 120 12.06 21.04 -44.51
N LYS A 121 11.60 21.96 -43.67
CA LYS A 121 10.70 23.05 -44.06
C LYS A 121 11.49 24.32 -44.39
N LEU A 122 11.04 25.01 -45.44
CA LEU A 122 11.59 26.31 -45.84
C LEU A 122 11.35 27.36 -44.76
N ALA A 123 12.20 28.38 -44.73
CA ALA A 123 12.09 29.48 -43.79
C ALA A 123 10.79 30.25 -43.98
N SER A 124 9.96 30.30 -42.94
CA SER A 124 8.71 31.05 -42.92
C SER A 124 8.26 31.34 -41.48
N HIS A 125 7.23 32.19 -41.34
CA HIS A 125 6.59 32.42 -40.05
C HIS A 125 5.97 31.12 -39.49
N GLU A 126 5.33 30.34 -40.35
CA GLU A 126 4.71 29.06 -40.00
C GLU A 126 5.75 28.04 -39.51
N ARG A 127 6.98 28.06 -40.06
CA ARG A 127 8.09 27.24 -39.55
C ARG A 127 8.43 27.62 -38.10
N ALA A 128 8.52 28.90 -37.79
CA ALA A 128 8.82 29.37 -36.43
C ALA A 128 7.71 29.00 -35.43
N VAL A 129 6.44 29.13 -35.84
CA VAL A 129 5.29 28.69 -35.02
C VAL A 129 5.33 27.18 -34.79
N ALA A 130 5.60 26.39 -35.84
CA ALA A 130 5.71 24.94 -35.72
C ALA A 130 6.88 24.51 -34.81
N ALA A 131 7.99 25.25 -34.80
CA ALA A 131 9.12 25.00 -33.91
C ALA A 131 8.72 25.17 -32.44
N ALA A 132 8.04 26.28 -32.10
CA ALA A 132 7.56 26.53 -30.75
C ALA A 132 6.60 25.43 -30.27
N ILE A 133 5.67 25.00 -31.13
CA ILE A 133 4.72 23.91 -30.82
C ILE A 133 5.47 22.58 -30.61
N ALA A 134 6.46 22.27 -31.47
CA ALA A 134 7.23 21.04 -31.35
C ALA A 134 8.07 21.00 -30.07
N ASP A 135 8.65 22.13 -29.64
CA ASP A 135 9.37 22.25 -28.37
C ASP A 135 8.47 22.03 -27.17
N GLU A 136 7.29 22.67 -27.15
CA GLU A 136 6.30 22.49 -26.07
C GLU A 136 5.80 21.03 -25.99
N THR A 137 5.54 20.43 -27.15
CA THR A 137 5.12 19.03 -27.25
C THR A 137 6.22 18.10 -26.72
N ALA A 138 7.49 18.34 -27.08
CA ALA A 138 8.62 17.55 -26.58
C ALA A 138 8.75 17.64 -25.05
N SER A 139 8.62 18.84 -24.48
CA SER A 139 8.65 19.06 -23.03
C SER A 139 7.51 18.30 -22.33
N THR A 140 6.30 18.37 -22.89
CA THR A 140 5.12 17.69 -22.33
C THR A 140 5.29 16.18 -22.36
N ILE A 141 5.74 15.60 -23.48
CA ILE A 141 6.01 14.16 -23.60
C ILE A 141 7.07 13.71 -22.61
N GLN A 142 8.14 14.50 -22.42
CA GLN A 142 9.18 14.20 -21.41
C GLN A 142 8.63 14.21 -19.98
N GLN A 143 7.73 15.14 -19.66
CA GLN A 143 7.06 15.18 -18.35
C GLN A 143 6.15 13.95 -18.15
N LEU A 144 5.34 13.60 -19.15
CA LEU A 144 4.51 12.41 -19.13
C LEU A 144 5.34 11.12 -18.98
N GLN A 145 6.48 11.04 -19.66
CA GLN A 145 7.41 9.91 -19.55
C GLN A 145 7.96 9.78 -18.12
N LYS A 146 8.27 10.88 -17.44
CA LYS A 146 8.71 10.86 -16.03
C LYS A 146 7.60 10.36 -15.10
N THR A 147 6.36 10.79 -15.30
CA THR A 147 5.21 10.34 -14.52
C THR A 147 4.93 8.85 -14.72
N LEU A 148 5.01 8.35 -15.96
CA LEU A 148 4.76 6.93 -16.27
C LEU A 148 5.88 6.00 -15.79
N LYS A 149 7.12 6.48 -15.73
CA LYS A 149 8.24 5.73 -15.11
C LYS A 149 8.04 5.47 -13.60
N SER A 150 7.08 6.15 -12.94
CA SER A 150 6.73 5.89 -11.53
C SER A 150 5.65 4.83 -11.33
N THR A 151 5.22 4.13 -12.38
CA THR A 151 4.18 3.09 -12.28
C THR A 151 4.64 1.95 -11.38
N LYS A 152 3.93 1.74 -10.27
CA LYS A 152 4.19 0.64 -9.34
C LYS A 152 3.81 -0.68 -9.99
N THR A 153 4.71 -1.65 -9.93
CA THR A 153 4.44 -3.01 -10.44
C THR A 153 3.52 -3.77 -9.49
N THR A 154 2.94 -4.87 -9.97
CA THR A 154 2.20 -5.82 -9.12
C THR A 154 3.08 -6.31 -7.96
N ALA A 155 4.38 -6.50 -8.20
CA ALA A 155 5.34 -6.92 -7.19
C ALA A 155 5.57 -5.85 -6.12
N ASP A 156 5.67 -4.57 -6.51
CA ASP A 156 5.81 -3.45 -5.57
C ASP A 156 4.59 -3.35 -4.66
N VAL A 157 3.39 -3.43 -5.23
CA VAL A 157 2.13 -3.37 -4.46
C VAL A 157 2.00 -4.59 -3.55
N THR A 158 2.34 -5.78 -4.04
CA THR A 158 2.34 -7.02 -3.24
C THR A 158 3.31 -6.91 -2.07
N ALA A 159 4.51 -6.35 -2.28
CA ALA A 159 5.49 -6.16 -1.21
C ALA A 159 4.97 -5.24 -0.10
N GLU A 160 4.33 -4.12 -0.45
CA GLU A 160 3.74 -3.21 0.53
C GLU A 160 2.53 -3.81 1.26
N LEU A 161 1.65 -4.54 0.56
CA LEU A 161 0.54 -5.25 1.18
C LEU A 161 1.04 -6.34 2.14
N ASN A 162 2.09 -7.07 1.75
CA ASN A 162 2.72 -8.05 2.63
C ASN A 162 3.36 -7.39 3.87
N LYS A 163 3.92 -6.19 3.75
CA LYS A 163 4.40 -5.43 4.92
C LYS A 163 3.27 -5.05 5.87
N ALA A 164 2.10 -4.68 5.33
CA ALA A 164 0.94 -4.42 6.18
C ALA A 164 0.43 -5.71 6.87
N ILE A 165 0.44 -6.85 6.16
CA ILE A 165 -0.04 -8.13 6.72
C ILE A 165 0.92 -8.66 7.78
N TYR A 166 2.23 -8.67 7.48
CA TYR A 166 3.24 -9.39 8.25
C TYR A 166 4.23 -8.48 8.99
N GLY A 167 4.10 -7.16 8.90
CA GLY A 167 5.04 -6.19 9.48
C GLY A 167 6.21 -5.89 8.55
N ALA A 168 7.18 -5.09 9.03
CA ALA A 168 8.18 -4.41 8.20
C ALA A 168 8.98 -5.30 7.22
N ASN A 169 9.17 -6.58 7.55
CA ASN A 169 9.89 -7.54 6.70
C ASN A 169 9.05 -8.11 5.55
N GLY A 170 7.73 -7.90 5.53
CA GLY A 170 6.83 -8.41 4.50
C GLY A 170 6.72 -9.94 4.45
N ALA A 171 7.17 -10.64 5.48
CA ALA A 171 7.09 -12.09 5.60
C ALA A 171 6.73 -12.46 7.03
N LEU A 172 5.98 -13.56 7.19
CA LEU A 172 5.56 -14.07 8.49
C LEU A 172 6.78 -14.45 9.34
N ASP A 173 7.10 -13.62 10.31
CA ASP A 173 8.18 -13.83 11.27
C ASP A 173 7.65 -14.62 12.48
N LYS A 174 8.11 -15.86 12.60
CA LYS A 174 7.65 -16.81 13.62
C LYS A 174 8.45 -16.74 14.92
N SER A 175 9.56 -16.00 14.93
CA SER A 175 10.55 -16.05 16.02
C SER A 175 11.08 -14.69 16.45
N GLY A 176 10.99 -13.68 15.60
CA GLY A 176 11.33 -12.31 15.90
C GLY A 176 10.14 -11.48 16.33
N ASP A 177 10.34 -10.17 16.34
CA ASP A 177 9.42 -9.15 16.81
C ASP A 177 8.77 -8.34 15.67
N THR A 178 8.96 -8.77 14.41
CA THR A 178 8.55 -7.98 13.25
C THR A 178 7.10 -8.20 12.82
N THR A 179 6.59 -9.43 12.92
CA THR A 179 5.15 -9.71 12.75
C THR A 179 4.41 -9.61 14.08
N PHE A 180 4.94 -10.28 15.11
CA PHE A 180 4.33 -10.39 16.44
C PHE A 180 5.36 -9.96 17.48
N VAL A 181 4.94 -9.30 18.54
CA VAL A 181 5.82 -9.12 19.70
C VAL A 181 5.85 -10.38 20.56
N THR A 182 6.92 -10.55 21.34
CA THR A 182 7.11 -11.70 22.24
C THR A 182 6.16 -11.71 23.45
N GLN A 183 5.63 -10.56 23.85
CA GLN A 183 4.66 -10.43 24.95
C GLN A 183 3.38 -9.78 24.43
N SER A 184 2.27 -10.52 24.44
CA SER A 184 0.95 -10.08 23.95
C SER A 184 0.50 -8.74 24.51
N GLY A 185 0.84 -8.44 25.77
CA GLY A 185 0.56 -7.16 26.40
C GLY A 185 1.03 -5.95 25.58
N ALA A 186 2.27 -5.94 25.08
CA ALA A 186 2.74 -4.84 24.25
C ALA A 186 2.10 -4.85 22.85
N GLY A 187 1.83 -6.04 22.30
CA GLY A 187 1.32 -6.24 20.94
C GLY A 187 -0.14 -5.85 20.77
N CYS A 188 -0.93 -5.95 21.83
CA CYS A 188 -2.37 -5.74 21.78
C CYS A 188 -2.80 -4.36 22.31
N GLY A 189 -1.85 -3.51 22.73
CA GLY A 189 -2.13 -2.13 23.15
C GLY A 189 -1.61 -1.79 24.54
N GLY A 190 -1.45 -2.79 25.40
CA GLY A 190 -0.89 -2.65 26.74
C GLY A 190 -1.65 -1.62 27.56
N GLY A 191 -0.92 -0.73 28.25
CA GLY A 191 -1.45 0.40 29.02
C GLY A 191 -1.92 1.61 28.21
N GLY A 192 -1.95 1.54 26.86
CA GLY A 192 -2.29 2.66 26.00
C GLY A 192 -1.21 3.74 25.80
N GLN A 193 0.05 3.54 26.24
CA GLN A 193 1.13 4.54 26.17
C GLN A 193 2.51 3.95 25.81
N GLY A 194 3.33 4.71 25.07
CA GLY A 194 4.81 4.67 24.92
C GLY A 194 5.50 3.39 24.44
N ALA A 195 5.08 2.23 24.95
CA ALA A 195 5.62 0.90 24.67
C ALA A 195 4.63 0.01 23.90
N SER A 196 3.45 0.53 23.54
CA SER A 196 2.48 -0.19 22.70
C SER A 196 3.04 -0.45 21.30
N LYS A 197 2.78 -1.66 20.81
CA LYS A 197 3.08 -2.16 19.47
C LYS A 197 1.81 -2.66 18.77
N ALA A 198 0.64 -2.21 19.22
CA ALA A 198 -0.62 -2.45 18.51
C ALA A 198 -0.52 -1.91 17.07
N GLY A 199 -1.06 -2.65 16.10
CA GLY A 199 -0.96 -2.28 14.69
C GLY A 199 0.40 -2.54 14.05
N ILE A 200 1.31 -3.29 14.70
CA ILE A 200 2.60 -3.66 14.10
C ILE A 200 2.41 -4.51 12.82
N SER A 201 1.35 -5.30 12.76
CA SER A 201 0.93 -6.05 11.58
C SER A 201 -0.54 -6.46 11.69
N LEU A 202 -1.21 -6.67 10.54
CA LEU A 202 -2.57 -7.22 10.54
C LEU A 202 -2.62 -8.61 11.20
N ALA A 203 -1.58 -9.41 11.00
CA ALA A 203 -1.49 -10.74 11.61
C ALA A 203 -1.48 -10.65 13.15
N ASN A 204 -0.72 -9.71 13.72
CA ASN A 204 -0.73 -9.43 15.15
C ASN A 204 -2.11 -9.00 15.64
N ASP A 205 -2.74 -8.06 14.94
CA ASP A 205 -4.05 -7.53 15.35
C ASP A 205 -5.14 -8.62 15.33
N MET A 206 -5.10 -9.53 14.35
CA MET A 206 -5.97 -10.71 14.32
C MET A 206 -5.73 -11.64 15.50
N VAL A 207 -4.46 -11.88 15.87
CA VAL A 207 -4.12 -12.75 17.00
C VAL A 207 -4.53 -12.10 18.32
N CYS A 208 -4.28 -10.80 18.50
CA CYS A 208 -4.73 -10.04 19.66
C CYS A 208 -6.23 -10.16 19.88
N LEU A 209 -7.01 -9.89 18.84
CA LEU A 209 -8.48 -9.96 18.90
C LEU A 209 -9.01 -11.36 19.24
N CYS A 210 -8.31 -12.42 18.82
CA CYS A 210 -8.89 -13.76 18.76
C CYS A 210 -8.17 -14.82 19.59
N SER A 211 -7.04 -14.49 20.21
CA SER A 211 -6.24 -15.44 21.00
C SER A 211 -6.26 -15.06 22.47
N ASN A 212 -5.78 -15.96 23.31
CA ASN A 212 -5.46 -15.65 24.69
C ASN A 212 -4.25 -16.46 25.14
N THR A 213 -3.81 -16.33 26.40
CA THR A 213 -2.67 -17.13 26.90
C THR A 213 -2.96 -18.62 27.06
N ASN A 214 -4.23 -19.04 27.04
CA ASN A 214 -4.66 -20.42 27.26
C ASN A 214 -5.00 -21.20 25.98
N GLY A 215 -5.02 -20.54 24.82
CA GLY A 215 -5.26 -21.21 23.53
C GLY A 215 -6.73 -21.46 23.15
N GLN A 216 -7.67 -21.27 24.08
CA GLN A 216 -9.05 -21.76 23.97
C GLN A 216 -10.09 -20.65 23.80
N ASN A 217 -9.73 -19.57 23.08
CA ASN A 217 -10.64 -18.44 22.86
C ASN A 217 -11.78 -18.84 21.88
N THR A 218 -13.01 -18.41 22.17
CA THR A 218 -14.21 -18.67 21.33
C THR A 218 -14.83 -17.38 20.77
N ALA A 219 -14.29 -16.20 21.12
CA ALA A 219 -14.90 -14.91 20.81
C ALA A 219 -14.96 -14.61 19.32
N CYS A 220 -13.99 -15.05 18.51
CA CYS A 220 -13.96 -14.76 17.07
C CYS A 220 -14.69 -15.77 16.20
N THR A 221 -14.59 -17.06 16.54
CA THR A 221 -15.03 -18.17 15.67
C THR A 221 -16.21 -18.96 16.25
N GLY A 222 -16.69 -18.58 17.44
CA GLY A 222 -17.80 -19.24 18.15
C GLY A 222 -17.42 -20.59 18.79
N ALA A 223 -16.28 -21.16 18.42
CA ALA A 223 -15.71 -22.38 18.98
C ALA A 223 -14.19 -22.26 19.04
N ALA A 224 -13.57 -22.89 20.04
CA ALA A 224 -12.13 -22.90 20.19
C ALA A 224 -11.49 -23.75 19.09
N ILE A 225 -10.33 -23.32 18.60
CA ILE A 225 -9.52 -24.12 17.67
C ILE A 225 -8.48 -24.87 18.50
N ASN A 226 -8.93 -25.94 19.15
CA ASN A 226 -8.12 -26.67 20.14
C ASN A 226 -7.49 -25.71 21.17
N SER A 227 -6.18 -25.83 21.38
CA SER A 227 -5.35 -24.91 22.16
C SER A 227 -4.48 -24.01 21.28
N ASP A 228 -4.77 -23.90 19.98
CA ASP A 228 -3.90 -23.24 19.01
C ASP A 228 -4.03 -21.71 19.02
N LEU A 229 -5.10 -21.14 19.60
CA LEU A 229 -5.33 -19.69 19.67
C LEU A 229 -4.57 -19.06 20.84
N LYS A 230 -3.25 -19.27 20.84
CA LYS A 230 -2.36 -18.89 21.95
C LYS A 230 -1.48 -17.70 21.58
N TYR A 231 -1.45 -16.69 22.44
CA TYR A 231 -0.52 -15.56 22.31
C TYR A 231 0.31 -15.32 23.57
N ASP A 232 1.32 -16.17 23.78
CA ASP A 232 2.34 -16.03 24.82
C ASP A 232 3.77 -15.93 24.25
N THR A 233 3.95 -16.26 22.97
CA THR A 233 5.20 -16.19 22.21
C THR A 233 4.89 -15.89 20.74
N SER A 234 5.86 -15.36 19.99
CA SER A 234 5.71 -15.11 18.55
C SER A 234 5.43 -16.39 17.74
N ALA A 235 5.98 -17.53 18.16
CA ALA A 235 5.76 -18.82 17.47
C ALA A 235 4.32 -19.32 17.62
N ASN A 236 3.77 -19.20 18.83
CA ASN A 236 2.37 -19.55 19.09
C ASN A 236 1.42 -18.57 18.41
N ALA A 237 1.76 -17.27 18.41
CA ALA A 237 1.01 -16.25 17.66
C ALA A 237 0.97 -16.56 16.16
N ALA A 238 2.10 -16.95 15.56
CA ALA A 238 2.16 -17.34 14.16
C ALA A 238 1.29 -18.57 13.85
N THR A 239 1.22 -19.52 14.78
CA THR A 239 0.35 -20.70 14.68
C THR A 239 -1.12 -20.26 14.78
N ALA A 240 -1.47 -19.44 15.77
CA ALA A 240 -2.80 -18.89 15.95
C ALA A 240 -3.27 -18.13 14.69
N PHE A 241 -2.44 -17.23 14.15
CA PHE A 241 -2.73 -16.50 12.92
C PHE A 241 -3.02 -17.44 11.75
N THR A 242 -2.20 -18.49 11.58
CA THR A 242 -2.41 -19.47 10.50
C THR A 242 -3.77 -20.14 10.62
N LYS A 243 -4.16 -20.55 11.84
CA LYS A 243 -5.46 -21.15 12.13
C LYS A 243 -6.63 -20.19 11.96
N LEU A 244 -6.47 -18.94 12.37
CA LEU A 244 -7.47 -17.90 12.18
C LEU A 244 -7.65 -17.59 10.69
N ARG A 245 -6.58 -17.52 9.91
CA ARG A 245 -6.67 -17.30 8.46
C ARG A 245 -7.43 -18.43 7.76
N GLU A 246 -7.21 -19.69 8.15
CA GLU A 246 -7.95 -20.84 7.63
C GLU A 246 -9.47 -20.76 7.88
N LYS A 247 -9.90 -19.98 8.88
CA LYS A 247 -11.31 -19.77 9.22
C LYS A 247 -11.92 -18.51 8.59
N CYS A 248 -11.12 -17.68 7.91
CA CYS A 248 -11.66 -16.55 7.18
C CYS A 248 -12.58 -17.01 6.05
N PRO A 249 -13.74 -16.37 5.84
CA PRO A 249 -14.60 -16.66 4.69
C PRO A 249 -13.82 -16.47 3.37
N MET A 250 -13.90 -17.46 2.47
CA MET A 250 -13.28 -17.35 1.14
C MET A 250 -14.07 -16.39 0.24
N HIS A 251 -13.35 -15.54 -0.49
CA HIS A 251 -13.90 -14.73 -1.58
C HIS A 251 -13.25 -15.12 -2.91
N ILE A 252 -13.94 -15.95 -3.67
CA ILE A 252 -13.51 -16.40 -4.99
C ILE A 252 -13.64 -15.18 -5.93
N ASN A 253 -12.55 -14.76 -6.58
CA ASN A 253 -12.44 -13.64 -7.54
C ASN A 253 -12.22 -12.22 -6.98
N LEU A 254 -11.67 -12.08 -5.77
CA LEU A 254 -11.27 -10.76 -5.28
C LEU A 254 -9.98 -10.28 -5.96
N LYS A 255 -9.92 -8.99 -6.31
CA LYS A 255 -8.70 -8.29 -6.73
C LYS A 255 -8.38 -7.18 -5.72
N ALA A 256 -7.10 -6.91 -5.49
CA ALA A 256 -6.68 -5.79 -4.67
C ALA A 256 -6.75 -4.49 -5.50
N THR A 257 -7.94 -3.89 -5.55
CA THR A 257 -8.17 -2.59 -6.19
C THR A 257 -8.04 -1.47 -5.15
N ALA A 258 -7.75 -0.25 -5.61
CA ALA A 258 -7.72 0.92 -4.73
C ALA A 258 -9.08 1.16 -4.02
N ALA A 259 -10.20 0.90 -4.71
CA ALA A 259 -11.54 0.99 -4.11
C ALA A 259 -11.77 -0.11 -3.06
N GLY A 260 -11.35 -1.35 -3.34
CA GLY A 260 -11.44 -2.47 -2.41
C GLY A 260 -10.66 -2.22 -1.12
N LEU A 261 -9.41 -1.73 -1.24
CA LEU A 261 -8.58 -1.38 -0.09
C LEU A 261 -9.20 -0.24 0.74
N ARG A 262 -9.70 0.82 0.09
CA ARG A 262 -10.39 1.92 0.79
C ARG A 262 -11.63 1.45 1.53
N ASN A 263 -12.47 0.63 0.91
CA ASN A 263 -13.66 0.08 1.56
C ASN A 263 -13.31 -0.79 2.77
N ALA A 264 -12.23 -1.58 2.67
CA ALA A 264 -11.75 -2.39 3.79
C ALA A 264 -11.24 -1.52 4.96
N ILE A 265 -10.49 -0.45 4.67
CA ILE A 265 -10.04 0.52 5.67
C ILE A 265 -11.23 1.25 6.32
N THR A 266 -12.21 1.71 5.53
CA THR A 266 -13.41 2.36 6.06
C THR A 266 -14.20 1.42 6.96
N SER A 267 -14.32 0.14 6.60
CA SER A 267 -15.00 -0.88 7.42
C SER A 267 -14.26 -1.15 8.73
N PHE A 268 -12.93 -1.16 8.70
CA PHE A 268 -12.09 -1.23 9.90
C PHE A 268 -12.33 -0.06 10.83
N ILE A 269 -12.21 1.17 10.33
CA ILE A 269 -12.42 2.40 11.11
C ILE A 269 -13.83 2.41 11.72
N GLY A 270 -14.85 2.04 10.94
CA GLY A 270 -16.23 1.98 11.42
C GLY A 270 -16.52 0.87 12.45
N THR A 271 -15.58 -0.07 12.65
CA THR A 271 -15.68 -1.13 13.65
C THR A 271 -14.92 -0.79 14.93
N LEU A 272 -14.06 0.23 14.90
CA LEU A 272 -13.42 0.75 16.09
C LEU A 272 -14.44 1.39 17.02
N LYS A 273 -14.35 1.06 18.31
CA LYS A 273 -15.13 1.72 19.36
C LYS A 273 -14.37 2.95 19.82
N GLY A 274 -15.01 4.12 19.75
CA GLY A 274 -14.53 5.33 20.41
C GLY A 274 -14.79 5.31 21.92
N SER A 275 -14.29 6.32 22.63
CA SER A 275 -14.22 6.47 24.09
C SER A 275 -15.56 6.66 24.83
N ALA A 276 -16.64 6.05 24.34
CA ALA A 276 -18.00 6.26 24.85
C ALA A 276 -18.24 5.72 26.26
N LYS A 277 -17.29 4.96 26.85
CA LYS A 277 -17.43 4.40 28.20
C LYS A 277 -16.25 4.76 29.10
N ALA A 278 -16.54 5.04 30.37
CA ALA A 278 -15.57 5.47 31.38
C ALA A 278 -14.37 4.52 31.54
N THR A 279 -14.58 3.23 31.29
CA THR A 279 -13.55 2.19 31.43
C THR A 279 -12.57 2.12 30.26
N GLN A 280 -12.84 2.77 29.12
CA GLN A 280 -11.94 2.79 27.97
C GLN A 280 -10.84 3.87 28.06
N ALA A 281 -10.90 4.72 29.09
CA ALA A 281 -9.89 5.76 29.37
C ALA A 281 -9.50 6.66 28.18
N GLY A 282 -10.41 6.88 27.22
CA GLY A 282 -10.11 7.67 26.02
C GLY A 282 -9.52 6.89 24.84
N ASN A 283 -9.26 5.59 25.00
CA ASN A 283 -8.68 4.74 23.97
C ASN A 283 -9.71 4.37 22.89
N THR A 284 -9.20 4.20 21.66
CA THR A 284 -9.96 3.62 20.55
C THR A 284 -9.63 2.12 20.48
N ILE A 285 -10.65 1.26 20.51
CA ILE A 285 -10.46 -0.19 20.71
C ILE A 285 -11.12 -0.97 19.58
N LEU A 286 -10.45 -2.02 19.12
CA LEU A 286 -11.01 -3.07 18.28
C LEU A 286 -11.24 -4.32 19.14
N GLY A 287 -12.50 -4.74 19.32
CA GLY A 287 -12.84 -5.88 20.18
C GLY A 287 -14.07 -5.61 21.03
N TYR A 288 -14.54 -6.60 21.80
CA TYR A 288 -15.71 -6.47 22.65
C TYR A 288 -15.39 -5.79 23.99
N ALA A 289 -14.15 -5.89 24.49
CA ALA A 289 -13.73 -5.34 25.76
C ALA A 289 -13.82 -3.81 25.81
N ASP A 290 -14.34 -3.29 26.91
CA ASP A 290 -14.39 -1.86 27.20
C ASP A 290 -13.39 -1.57 28.32
N ALA A 291 -12.11 -1.68 28.03
CA ALA A 291 -11.02 -1.60 29.02
C ALA A 291 -10.00 -0.51 28.65
N ASP A 292 -9.27 -0.02 29.65
CA ASP A 292 -8.16 0.92 29.49
C ASP A 292 -6.92 0.23 28.91
N THR A 293 -6.92 -1.10 28.92
CA THR A 293 -5.84 -1.96 28.47
C THR A 293 -6.35 -3.14 27.65
N CYS A 294 -5.61 -3.49 26.60
CA CYS A 294 -5.84 -4.66 25.76
C CYS A 294 -4.54 -5.46 25.72
N ASN A 295 -4.56 -6.70 26.24
CA ASN A 295 -3.35 -7.45 26.52
C ASN A 295 -3.38 -8.91 26.06
N GLY A 296 -4.41 -9.34 25.33
CA GLY A 296 -4.57 -10.73 24.88
C GLY A 296 -4.59 -11.74 26.04
N GLY A 297 -4.99 -11.31 27.24
CA GLY A 297 -4.99 -12.10 28.48
C GLY A 297 -6.37 -12.66 28.88
N ALA A 298 -6.60 -12.85 30.19
CA ALA A 298 -7.86 -13.37 30.75
C ALA A 298 -9.06 -12.43 30.61
N ASN A 299 -8.78 -11.13 30.42
CA ASN A 299 -9.72 -10.20 29.82
C ASN A 299 -9.55 -10.40 28.31
N ALA A 300 -10.24 -11.38 27.74
CA ALA A 300 -10.26 -11.51 26.29
C ALA A 300 -10.68 -10.16 25.72
N ASP A 301 -9.93 -9.64 24.76
CA ASP A 301 -10.24 -8.38 24.07
C ASP A 301 -11.59 -8.43 23.37
#